data_AF-A0A015JWQ1-F1
#
_entry.id   AF-A0A015JWQ1-F1
#
_cell.length_a   1.000
_cell.length_b   1.000
_cell.length_c   1.000
_cell.angle_alpha   90.00
_cell.angle_beta   90.00
_cell.angle_gamma   90.00
#
_symmetry.space_group_name_H-M   'P 1'
#
loop_
_entity.id
_entity.type
_entity.pdbx_description
1 polymer ?
#
loop_
_entity_poly.entity_id
_entity_poly.type
_entity_poly.pdbx_seq_one_letter_code
_entity_poly.pdbx_strand_id
1 'polypeptide(L)'
;MQQFINVNEVSVVSLILGGFIVIFGLVSYFVKQRLYLSEALICLFVGVILGPYVLQVINPYKWGNTDFITREFTRIVIAIQVMAAGVALPKAYLWRELRSLAILLVPVMIWMWLVSALSIWLLIPKISFLEALMIASCVTPTDPVLANCVVSGRFAEKHVPNHVRHIISAESAANDGFGLPFLFLAIYLLQMSPGTAIGQWFYYIIGYQILVSIIIGFLIGYIARKLLKLAEERKLIDKEIFMTFAIVLALFIMGAVSLIGSDDLLACFIAGNSFTWDDWFRVETAESYFQDVIDLLLNLAIFVYLGTVIPWSSFNEADLGLSYWRLIVVAILILLFRRLPIVMALLKVIPALKTRREGIFAGWFGPIGLQSSMLKLLKTIFPKLIQIMLTQENLLFQSLFSL
;
A
#
# COMPACT_ATOMS: atom_id res chain seq x y z
N MET A 1 41.60 -17.19 -12.61
CA MET A 1 41.10 -16.46 -11.43
C MET A 1 39.60 -16.13 -11.55
N GLN A 2 39.09 -15.72 -12.72
CA GLN A 2 37.65 -15.52 -12.99
C GLN A 2 36.77 -16.78 -12.85
N GLN A 3 37.34 -17.99 -12.89
CA GLN A 3 36.60 -19.26 -12.73
C GLN A 3 36.28 -19.64 -11.28
N PHE A 4 36.85 -18.94 -10.27
CA PHE A 4 36.70 -19.32 -8.85
C PHE A 4 35.82 -18.37 -8.03
N ILE A 5 35.50 -17.18 -8.55
CA ILE A 5 34.64 -16.20 -7.87
C ILE A 5 33.38 -16.06 -8.71
N ASN A 6 32.36 -16.87 -8.41
CA ASN A 6 31.05 -16.71 -9.00
C ASN A 6 30.29 -15.64 -8.21
N VAL A 7 30.21 -14.42 -8.75
CA VAL A 7 29.51 -13.30 -8.13
C VAL A 7 28.01 -13.52 -8.30
N ASN A 8 27.34 -13.90 -7.22
CA ASN A 8 25.89 -14.06 -7.20
C ASN A 8 25.21 -12.68 -7.11
N GLU A 9 24.16 -12.47 -7.90
CA GLU A 9 23.27 -11.29 -7.86
C GLU A 9 22.77 -11.01 -6.44
N VAL A 10 22.45 -12.06 -5.66
CA VAL A 10 22.03 -11.91 -4.26
C VAL A 10 23.14 -11.25 -3.43
N SER A 11 24.40 -11.68 -3.60
CA SER A 11 25.54 -11.12 -2.87
C SER A 11 25.79 -9.66 -3.25
N VAL A 12 25.60 -9.30 -4.52
CA VAL A 12 25.71 -7.91 -5.01
C VAL A 12 24.62 -7.04 -4.40
N VAL A 13 23.37 -7.50 -4.46
CA VAL A 13 22.23 -6.81 -3.86
C VAL A 13 22.42 -6.62 -2.36
N SER A 14 22.85 -7.66 -1.64
CA SER A 14 23.12 -7.58 -0.20
C SER A 14 24.26 -6.63 0.14
N LEU A 15 25.36 -6.64 -0.62
CA LEU A 15 26.48 -5.72 -0.42
C LEU A 15 26.04 -4.26 -0.59
N ILE A 16 25.26 -3.98 -1.62
CA ILE A 16 24.88 -2.61 -1.98
C ILE A 16 23.76 -2.09 -1.08
N LEU A 17 22.69 -2.87 -0.90
CA LEU A 17 21.62 -2.49 0.02
C LEU A 17 22.15 -2.38 1.45
N GLY A 18 22.90 -3.39 1.91
CA GLY A 18 23.50 -3.37 3.24
C GLY A 18 24.47 -2.21 3.41
N GLY A 19 25.36 -1.98 2.44
CA GLY A 19 26.30 -0.86 2.44
C GLY A 19 25.60 0.50 2.45
N PHE A 20 24.56 0.67 1.63
CA PHE A 20 23.73 1.87 1.63
C PHE A 20 23.06 2.09 2.99
N ILE A 21 22.43 1.07 3.57
CA ILE A 21 21.76 1.17 4.88
C ILE A 21 22.77 1.52 5.97
N VAL A 22 23.97 0.96 5.95
CA VAL A 22 25.05 1.31 6.89
C VAL A 22 25.44 2.78 6.75
N ILE A 23 25.72 3.25 5.53
CA ILE A 23 26.11 4.64 5.29
C ILE A 23 24.97 5.60 5.65
N PHE A 24 23.74 5.30 5.21
CA PHE A 24 22.56 6.08 5.52
C PHE A 24 22.30 6.13 7.03
N GLY A 25 22.46 5.00 7.72
CA GLY A 25 22.33 4.91 9.17
C GLY A 25 23.23 5.90 9.90
N LEU A 26 24.50 6.03 9.46
CA LEU A 26 25.47 6.96 10.06
C LEU A 26 25.08 8.44 9.92
N VAL A 27 24.34 8.80 8.86
CA VAL A 27 23.91 10.19 8.61
C VAL A 27 22.41 10.41 8.84
N SER A 28 21.69 9.36 9.25
CA SER A 28 20.22 9.33 9.32
C SER A 28 19.65 10.44 10.20
N TYR A 29 20.31 10.76 11.31
CA TYR A 29 19.92 11.86 12.19
C TYR A 29 19.95 13.21 11.47
N PHE A 30 21.03 13.51 10.74
CA PHE A 30 21.17 14.76 10.00
C PHE A 30 20.09 14.85 8.90
N VAL A 31 19.93 13.79 8.12
CA VAL A 31 18.96 13.73 7.04
C VAL A 31 17.53 13.90 7.55
N LYS A 32 17.14 13.16 8.59
CA LYS A 32 15.75 13.17 9.10
C LYS A 32 15.46 14.44 9.91
N GLN A 33 16.36 14.86 10.78
CA GLN A 33 16.07 15.90 11.77
C GLN A 33 16.50 17.31 11.34
N ARG A 34 17.44 17.44 10.38
CA ARG A 34 17.86 18.73 9.85
C ARG A 34 17.31 19.02 8.46
N LEU A 35 17.34 18.02 7.56
CA LEU A 35 16.87 18.20 6.18
C LEU A 35 15.37 17.89 6.01
N TYR A 36 14.74 17.22 6.99
CA TYR A 36 13.34 16.80 6.93
C TYR A 36 13.00 15.97 5.69
N LEU A 37 13.99 15.21 5.18
CA LEU A 37 13.81 14.34 4.02
C LEU A 37 13.28 12.98 4.46
N SER A 38 12.27 12.48 3.74
CA SER A 38 11.77 11.12 3.90
C SER A 38 12.80 10.11 3.40
N GLU A 39 13.01 9.04 4.19
CA GLU A 39 13.87 7.92 3.81
C GLU A 39 13.38 7.21 2.55
N ALA A 40 12.06 7.12 2.36
CA ALA A 40 11.45 6.51 1.17
C ALA A 40 11.92 7.21 -0.13
N LEU A 41 11.99 8.54 -0.12
CA LEU A 41 12.42 9.32 -1.27
C LEU A 41 13.91 9.07 -1.59
N ILE A 42 14.75 9.03 -0.55
CA ILE A 42 16.19 8.79 -0.70
C ILE A 42 16.44 7.37 -1.22
N CYS A 43 15.77 6.38 -0.65
CA CYS A 43 15.81 4.99 -1.09
C CYS A 43 15.37 4.86 -2.56
N LEU A 44 14.30 5.56 -2.95
CA LEU A 44 13.86 5.57 -4.34
C LEU A 44 14.94 6.07 -5.29
N PHE A 45 15.56 7.22 -5.00
CA PHE A 45 16.65 7.76 -5.83
C PHE A 45 17.87 6.83 -5.88
N VAL A 46 18.23 6.24 -4.75
CA VAL A 46 19.31 5.25 -4.69
C VAL A 46 18.99 4.04 -5.56
N GLY A 47 17.74 3.55 -5.53
CA GLY A 47 17.26 2.52 -6.42
C GLY A 47 17.36 2.89 -7.90
N VAL A 48 17.01 4.13 -8.28
CA VAL A 48 17.13 4.61 -9.67
C VAL A 48 18.60 4.65 -10.12
N ILE A 49 19.50 5.13 -9.25
CA ILE A 49 20.94 5.21 -9.53
C ILE A 49 21.55 3.81 -9.65
N LEU A 50 21.22 2.89 -8.76
CA LEU A 50 21.72 1.52 -8.77
C LEU A 50 21.06 0.65 -9.86
N GLY A 51 19.88 1.07 -10.30
CA GLY A 51 19.02 0.36 -11.24
C GLY A 51 19.57 0.28 -12.66
N PRO A 52 18.80 -0.34 -13.57
CA PRO A 52 19.23 -0.66 -14.93
C PRO A 52 19.43 0.57 -15.85
N TYR A 53 19.04 1.76 -15.41
CA TYR A 53 19.14 2.97 -16.23
C TYR A 53 20.43 3.76 -16.01
N VAL A 54 21.10 3.62 -14.85
CA VAL A 54 22.27 4.43 -14.50
C VAL A 54 23.50 3.53 -14.29
N LEU A 55 23.59 2.84 -13.15
CA LEU A 55 24.78 2.01 -12.84
C LEU A 55 24.63 0.54 -13.25
N GLN A 56 23.42 0.07 -13.54
CA GLN A 56 23.12 -1.32 -13.96
C GLN A 56 23.56 -2.40 -12.97
N VAL A 57 23.67 -2.06 -11.68
CA VAL A 57 24.18 -2.98 -10.67
C VAL A 57 23.09 -3.88 -10.12
N ILE A 58 21.87 -3.33 -9.94
CA ILE A 58 20.69 -4.08 -9.55
C ILE A 58 19.74 -4.09 -10.74
N ASN A 59 19.58 -5.24 -11.38
CA ASN A 59 18.71 -5.38 -12.56
C ASN A 59 17.67 -6.49 -12.36
N PRO A 60 16.50 -6.17 -11.76
CA PRO A 60 15.44 -7.15 -11.53
C PRO A 60 14.86 -7.78 -12.80
N TYR A 61 15.07 -7.16 -13.96
CA TYR A 61 14.62 -7.70 -15.25
C TYR A 61 15.40 -8.96 -15.66
N LYS A 62 16.56 -9.23 -15.05
CA LYS A 62 17.34 -10.45 -15.26
C LYS A 62 16.96 -11.59 -14.31
N TRP A 63 16.16 -11.33 -13.28
CA TRP A 63 15.85 -12.31 -12.22
C TRP A 63 14.73 -13.28 -12.61
N GLY A 64 14.32 -13.30 -13.89
CA GLY A 64 13.22 -14.13 -14.40
C GLY A 64 11.91 -13.37 -14.41
N ASN A 65 10.88 -13.87 -13.71
CA ASN A 65 9.56 -13.25 -13.70
C ASN A 65 9.52 -12.05 -12.75
N THR A 66 10.00 -10.89 -13.22
CA THR A 66 10.04 -9.66 -12.43
C THR A 66 8.65 -9.26 -11.92
N ASP A 67 7.59 -9.48 -12.68
CA ASP A 67 6.23 -9.12 -12.27
C ASP A 67 5.77 -9.97 -11.07
N PHE A 68 6.03 -11.27 -11.11
CA PHE A 68 5.77 -12.17 -9.99
C PHE A 68 6.59 -11.78 -8.75
N ILE A 69 7.90 -11.59 -8.91
CA ILE A 69 8.80 -11.21 -7.81
C ILE A 69 8.34 -9.90 -7.18
N THR A 70 8.05 -8.89 -8.00
CA THR A 70 7.64 -7.58 -7.51
C THR A 70 6.30 -7.65 -6.79
N ARG A 71 5.35 -8.41 -7.33
CA ARG A 71 4.03 -8.62 -6.71
C ARG A 71 4.14 -9.31 -5.36
N GLU A 72 4.82 -10.45 -5.26
CA GLU A 72 4.93 -11.17 -3.99
C GLU A 72 5.77 -10.39 -2.97
N PHE A 73 6.84 -9.71 -3.40
CA PHE A 73 7.64 -8.88 -2.50
C PHE A 73 6.87 -7.68 -1.95
N THR A 74 6.19 -6.90 -2.80
CA THR A 74 5.33 -5.79 -2.36
C THR A 74 4.23 -6.29 -1.43
N ARG A 75 3.57 -7.40 -1.78
CA ARG A 75 2.50 -8.00 -0.98
C ARG A 75 2.96 -8.40 0.42
N ILE A 76 4.12 -9.04 0.56
CA ILE A 76 4.70 -9.39 1.87
C ILE A 76 4.95 -8.14 2.70
N VAL A 77 5.57 -7.11 2.10
CA VAL A 77 5.91 -5.87 2.79
C VAL A 77 4.64 -5.16 3.28
N ILE A 78 3.65 -5.00 2.40
CA ILE A 78 2.38 -4.33 2.73
C ILE A 78 1.62 -5.14 3.78
N ALA A 79 1.55 -6.47 3.69
CA ALA A 79 0.86 -7.32 4.67
C ALA A 79 1.39 -7.11 6.09
N ILE A 80 2.72 -7.02 6.24
CA ILE A 80 3.36 -6.75 7.54
C ILE A 80 3.02 -5.33 8.01
N GLN A 81 3.10 -4.33 7.14
CA GLN A 81 2.86 -2.93 7.49
C GLN A 81 1.41 -2.64 7.84
N VAL A 82 0.44 -3.22 7.13
CA VAL A 82 -0.98 -3.04 7.45
C VAL A 82 -1.34 -3.77 8.75
N MET A 83 -0.73 -4.92 9.04
CA MET A 83 -0.83 -5.55 10.35
C MET A 83 -0.25 -4.65 11.45
N ALA A 84 0.97 -4.13 11.26
CA ALA A 84 1.61 -3.23 12.22
C ALA A 84 0.77 -1.97 12.47
N ALA A 85 0.23 -1.36 11.41
CA ALA A 85 -0.70 -0.24 11.51
C ALA A 85 -1.96 -0.61 12.32
N GLY A 86 -2.55 -1.79 12.08
CA GLY A 86 -3.69 -2.29 12.85
C GLY A 86 -3.39 -2.47 14.34
N VAL A 87 -2.22 -3.00 14.66
CA VAL A 87 -1.74 -3.24 16.03
C VAL A 87 -1.42 -1.92 16.76
N ALA A 88 -0.88 -0.92 16.06
CA ALA A 88 -0.55 0.38 16.64
C ALA A 88 -1.78 1.22 17.04
N LEU A 89 -2.97 0.89 16.53
CA LEU A 89 -4.20 1.62 16.84
C LEU A 89 -4.69 1.35 18.27
N PRO A 90 -5.23 2.36 18.98
CA PRO A 90 -5.69 2.17 20.35
C PRO A 90 -6.97 1.33 20.45
N LYS A 91 -7.21 0.66 21.58
CA LYS A 91 -8.41 -0.15 21.90
C LYS A 91 -9.64 0.01 20.99
N ALA A 92 -10.02 -1.03 20.23
CA ALA A 92 -11.24 -1.04 19.40
C ALA A 92 -11.43 0.23 18.55
N TYR A 93 -10.34 0.76 17.98
CA TYR A 93 -10.33 2.06 17.28
C TYR A 93 -11.32 2.12 16.13
N LEU A 94 -11.36 1.09 15.28
CA LEU A 94 -12.21 1.08 14.08
C LEU A 94 -13.70 1.18 14.43
N TRP A 95 -14.10 0.61 15.56
CA TRP A 95 -15.48 0.73 16.05
C TRP A 95 -15.79 2.12 16.59
N ARG A 96 -14.86 2.71 17.34
CA ARG A 96 -15.03 4.06 17.92
C ARG A 96 -15.07 5.15 16.86
N GLU A 97 -14.24 5.03 15.83
CA GLU A 97 -14.12 6.00 14.73
C GLU A 97 -14.82 5.56 13.45
N LEU A 98 -15.75 4.60 13.53
CA LEU A 98 -16.45 4.03 12.37
C LEU A 98 -17.08 5.10 11.49
N ARG A 99 -17.66 6.15 12.09
CA ARG A 99 -18.24 7.26 11.35
C ARG A 99 -17.18 8.05 10.56
N SER A 100 -16.06 8.38 11.18
CA SER A 100 -14.93 9.08 10.54
C SER A 100 -14.40 8.24 9.38
N LEU A 101 -14.14 6.96 9.63
CA LEU A 101 -13.62 6.01 8.66
C LEU A 101 -14.58 5.76 7.51
N ALA A 102 -15.88 5.59 7.76
CA ALA A 102 -16.87 5.40 6.70
C ALA A 102 -16.93 6.59 5.73
N ILE A 103 -16.76 7.83 6.23
CA ILE A 103 -16.72 9.02 5.38
C ILE A 103 -15.43 9.07 4.56
N LEU A 104 -14.30 8.69 5.14
CA LEU A 104 -13.02 8.69 4.42
C LEU A 104 -12.96 7.55 3.38
N LEU A 105 -13.41 6.35 3.74
CA LEU A 105 -13.33 5.14 2.92
C LEU A 105 -14.39 5.06 1.81
N VAL A 106 -15.51 5.79 1.94
CA VAL A 106 -16.60 5.74 0.96
C VAL A 106 -16.70 7.04 0.15
N PRO A 107 -17.32 8.14 0.62
CA PRO A 107 -17.51 9.31 -0.22
C PRO A 107 -16.19 10.02 -0.58
N VAL A 108 -15.20 10.05 0.30
CA VAL A 108 -13.88 10.65 -0.03
C VAL A 108 -13.16 9.80 -1.07
N MET A 109 -13.06 8.48 -0.89
CA MET A 109 -12.45 7.60 -1.92
C MET A 109 -13.18 7.66 -3.27
N ILE A 110 -14.52 7.68 -3.29
CA ILE A 110 -15.30 7.84 -4.54
C ILE A 110 -14.93 9.16 -5.23
N TRP A 111 -14.85 10.26 -4.49
CA TRP A 111 -14.43 11.55 -5.05
C TRP A 111 -13.00 11.49 -5.59
N MET A 112 -12.07 10.94 -4.80
CA MET A 112 -10.68 10.77 -5.20
C MET A 112 -10.56 9.99 -6.52
N TRP A 113 -11.33 8.91 -6.65
CA TRP A 113 -11.38 8.07 -7.83
C TRP A 113 -11.91 8.81 -9.06
N LEU A 114 -13.06 9.46 -8.94
CA LEU A 114 -13.69 10.19 -10.06
C LEU A 114 -12.85 11.38 -10.53
N VAL A 115 -12.29 12.16 -9.59
CA VAL A 115 -11.45 13.33 -9.94
C VAL A 115 -10.13 12.89 -10.56
N SER A 116 -9.53 11.80 -10.08
CA SER A 116 -8.32 11.26 -10.69
C SER A 116 -8.60 10.74 -12.10
N ALA A 117 -9.70 10.00 -12.30
CA ALA A 117 -10.13 9.51 -13.61
C ALA A 117 -10.40 10.66 -14.58
N LEU A 118 -11.11 11.70 -14.13
CA LEU A 118 -11.37 12.90 -14.94
C LEU A 118 -10.05 13.59 -15.35
N SER A 119 -9.12 13.76 -14.41
CA SER A 119 -7.82 14.38 -14.68
C SER A 119 -7.01 13.58 -15.71
N ILE A 120 -7.02 12.25 -15.61
CA ILE A 120 -6.34 11.34 -16.54
C ILE A 120 -7.01 11.38 -17.91
N TRP A 121 -8.34 11.24 -17.97
CA TRP A 121 -9.11 11.22 -19.20
C TRP A 121 -9.01 12.53 -20.00
N LEU A 122 -9.02 13.69 -19.34
CA LEU A 122 -8.90 14.99 -20.00
C LEU A 122 -7.53 15.20 -20.67
N LEU A 123 -6.47 14.61 -20.11
CA LEU A 123 -5.08 14.88 -20.54
C LEU A 123 -4.51 13.77 -21.44
N ILE A 124 -5.03 12.55 -21.34
CA ILE A 124 -4.58 11.40 -22.14
C ILE A 124 -5.65 11.13 -23.22
N PRO A 125 -5.42 11.52 -24.49
CA PRO A 125 -6.47 11.53 -25.51
C PRO A 125 -6.84 10.15 -26.06
N LYS A 126 -6.03 9.11 -25.79
CA LYS A 126 -6.19 7.77 -26.36
C LYS A 126 -6.81 6.75 -25.39
N ILE A 127 -7.44 7.21 -24.31
CA ILE A 127 -8.10 6.35 -23.34
C ILE A 127 -9.59 6.73 -23.18
N SER A 128 -10.42 5.72 -23.01
CA SER A 128 -11.80 5.86 -22.58
C SER A 128 -11.90 6.28 -21.12
N PHE A 129 -13.07 6.80 -20.72
CA PHE A 129 -13.30 7.17 -19.33
C PHE A 129 -13.27 5.95 -18.39
N LEU A 130 -13.69 4.77 -18.85
CA LEU A 130 -13.61 3.53 -18.06
C LEU A 130 -12.16 3.06 -17.87
N GLU A 131 -11.30 3.19 -18.88
CA GLU A 131 -9.86 2.94 -18.72
C GLU A 131 -9.22 3.95 -17.77
N ALA A 132 -9.64 5.22 -17.82
CA ALA A 132 -9.19 6.23 -16.87
C ALA A 132 -9.64 5.91 -15.43
N LEU A 133 -10.86 5.38 -15.23
CA LEU A 133 -11.34 4.89 -13.93
C LEU A 133 -10.51 3.70 -13.43
N MET A 134 -10.15 2.77 -14.31
CA MET A 134 -9.26 1.66 -13.96
C MET A 134 -7.89 2.19 -13.52
N ILE A 135 -7.27 3.13 -14.24
CA ILE A 135 -5.99 3.73 -13.85
C ILE A 135 -6.15 4.53 -12.54
N ALA A 136 -7.24 5.27 -12.39
CA ALA A 136 -7.53 6.07 -11.20
C ALA A 136 -7.64 5.21 -9.94
N SER A 137 -8.10 3.96 -10.06
CA SER A 137 -8.20 3.05 -8.91
C SER A 137 -6.84 2.77 -8.26
N CYS A 138 -5.74 2.81 -9.03
CA CYS A 138 -4.38 2.61 -8.53
C CYS A 138 -3.81 3.83 -7.79
N VAL A 139 -4.36 5.02 -8.03
CA VAL A 139 -3.92 6.27 -7.37
C VAL A 139 -4.94 6.77 -6.35
N THR A 140 -6.02 6.04 -6.11
CA THR A 140 -7.07 6.41 -5.16
C THR A 140 -6.69 6.07 -3.72
N PRO A 141 -6.26 4.84 -3.40
CA PRO A 141 -5.83 4.50 -2.04
C PRO A 141 -4.66 5.36 -1.57
N THR A 142 -4.65 5.64 -0.27
CA THR A 142 -3.49 6.25 0.39
C THR A 142 -2.65 5.16 1.00
N ASP A 143 -1.33 5.29 0.85
CA ASP A 143 -0.41 4.22 1.21
C ASP A 143 -0.03 4.27 2.69
N PRO A 144 -0.16 3.14 3.42
CA PRO A 144 0.13 3.07 4.85
C PRO A 144 1.61 3.31 5.15
N VAL A 145 2.52 2.97 4.24
CA VAL A 145 3.97 3.07 4.41
C VAL A 145 4.41 4.52 4.46
N LEU A 146 4.07 5.26 3.41
CA LEU A 146 4.35 6.66 3.26
C LEU A 146 3.55 7.49 4.26
N ALA A 147 2.32 7.06 4.59
CA ALA A 147 1.56 7.68 5.66
C ALA A 147 2.31 7.54 6.98
N ASN A 148 2.80 6.35 7.33
CA ASN A 148 3.55 6.07 8.54
C ASN A 148 4.85 6.91 8.61
N CYS A 149 5.59 7.05 7.50
CA CYS A 149 6.76 7.94 7.44
C CYS A 149 6.46 9.43 7.77
N VAL A 150 5.21 9.87 7.58
CA VAL A 150 4.77 11.25 7.83
C VAL A 150 4.16 11.41 9.22
N VAL A 151 3.39 10.42 9.69
CA VAL A 151 2.70 10.49 10.98
C VAL A 151 3.55 9.99 12.14
N SER A 152 4.66 9.31 11.86
CA SER A 152 5.56 8.76 12.87
C SER A 152 6.89 9.51 12.95
N GLY A 153 7.56 9.37 14.09
CA GLY A 153 8.83 10.02 14.38
C GLY A 153 8.70 11.36 15.09
N ARG A 154 9.83 11.83 15.63
CA ARG A 154 9.90 12.96 16.57
C ARG A 154 9.24 14.25 16.08
N PHE A 155 9.33 14.55 14.79
CA PHE A 155 8.72 15.77 14.24
C PHE A 155 7.19 15.67 14.23
N ALA A 156 6.65 14.56 13.74
CA ALA A 156 5.22 14.32 13.67
C ALA A 156 4.60 14.20 15.07
N GLU A 157 5.26 13.46 15.98
CA GLU A 157 4.86 13.34 17.38
C GLU A 157 4.76 14.70 18.10
N LYS A 158 5.62 15.65 17.74
CA LYS A 158 5.66 16.98 18.37
C LYS A 158 4.63 17.96 17.79
N HIS A 159 4.27 17.82 16.52
CA HIS A 159 3.49 18.85 15.80
C HIS A 159 2.11 18.37 15.33
N VAL A 160 1.85 17.07 15.30
CA VAL A 160 0.59 16.48 14.82
C VAL A 160 -0.14 15.80 15.99
N PRO A 161 -1.38 16.19 16.30
CA PRO A 161 -2.14 15.56 17.39
C PRO A 161 -2.35 14.05 17.19
N ASN A 162 -2.32 13.29 18.30
CA ASN A 162 -2.49 11.83 18.30
C ASN A 162 -3.71 11.35 17.52
N HIS A 163 -4.86 12.02 17.68
CA HIS A 163 -6.09 11.62 17.00
C HIS A 163 -6.00 11.74 15.48
N VAL A 164 -5.28 12.74 14.96
CA VAL A 164 -5.05 12.92 13.51
C VAL A 164 -4.13 11.82 12.98
N ARG A 165 -3.09 11.47 13.74
CA ARG A 165 -2.15 10.40 13.36
C ARG A 165 -2.85 9.04 13.31
N HIS A 166 -3.65 8.72 14.32
CA HIS A 166 -4.41 7.47 14.35
C HIS A 166 -5.44 7.37 13.23
N ILE A 167 -6.18 8.44 12.92
CA ILE A 167 -7.18 8.38 11.84
C ILE A 167 -6.52 8.25 10.46
N ILE A 168 -5.41 8.96 10.20
CA ILE A 168 -4.66 8.84 8.93
C ILE A 168 -4.06 7.43 8.78
N SER A 169 -3.50 6.88 9.87
CA SER A 169 -2.95 5.52 9.87
C SER A 169 -4.03 4.45 9.66
N ALA A 170 -5.17 4.57 10.35
CA ALA A 170 -6.28 3.64 10.21
C ALA A 170 -6.91 3.70 8.82
N GLU A 171 -7.07 4.90 8.27
CA GLU A 171 -7.59 5.10 6.93
C GLU A 171 -6.63 4.56 5.87
N SER A 172 -5.33 4.88 5.92
CA SER A 172 -4.37 4.41 4.92
C SER A 172 -4.22 2.89 4.92
N ALA A 173 -4.24 2.24 6.09
CA ALA A 173 -4.18 0.78 6.16
C ALA A 173 -5.48 0.09 5.71
N ALA A 174 -6.64 0.74 5.88
CA ALA A 174 -7.91 0.23 5.35
C ALA A 174 -8.04 0.47 3.84
N ASN A 175 -7.55 1.60 3.34
CA ASN A 175 -7.68 2.05 1.95
C ASN A 175 -7.12 1.04 0.94
N ASP A 176 -6.06 0.31 1.28
CA ASP A 176 -5.46 -0.69 0.39
C ASP A 176 -6.43 -1.84 0.06
N GLY A 177 -7.19 -2.33 1.03
CA GLY A 177 -8.24 -3.32 0.81
C GLY A 177 -9.47 -2.75 0.10
N PHE A 178 -9.85 -1.52 0.43
CA PHE A 178 -10.99 -0.83 -0.20
C PHE A 178 -10.68 -0.28 -1.61
N GLY A 179 -9.44 -0.38 -2.09
CA GLY A 179 -9.08 -0.06 -3.48
C GLY A 179 -9.60 -1.08 -4.49
N LEU A 180 -9.70 -2.37 -4.10
CA LEU A 180 -10.14 -3.45 -4.99
C LEU A 180 -11.54 -3.22 -5.61
N PRO A 181 -12.57 -2.79 -4.85
CA PRO A 181 -13.86 -2.41 -5.41
C PRO A 181 -13.79 -1.46 -6.60
N PHE A 182 -12.97 -0.41 -6.52
CA PHE A 182 -12.87 0.59 -7.57
C PHE A 182 -12.20 0.02 -8.82
N LEU A 183 -11.14 -0.77 -8.64
CA LEU A 183 -10.42 -1.42 -9.73
C LEU A 183 -11.32 -2.42 -10.46
N PHE A 184 -11.94 -3.35 -9.73
CA PHE A 184 -12.74 -4.42 -10.33
C PHE A 184 -14.06 -3.91 -10.91
N LEU A 185 -14.65 -2.84 -10.37
CA LEU A 185 -15.81 -2.22 -10.98
C LEU A 185 -15.48 -1.67 -12.37
N ALA A 186 -14.36 -0.97 -12.53
CA ALA A 186 -13.92 -0.46 -13.83
C ALA A 186 -13.62 -1.61 -14.81
N ILE A 187 -12.92 -2.66 -14.34
CA ILE A 187 -12.61 -3.84 -15.17
C ILE A 187 -13.89 -4.55 -15.62
N TYR A 188 -14.85 -4.78 -14.73
CA TYR A 188 -16.09 -5.45 -15.10
C TYR A 188 -16.92 -4.59 -16.05
N LEU A 189 -17.02 -3.28 -15.83
CA LEU A 189 -17.72 -2.39 -16.76
C LEU A 189 -17.05 -2.32 -18.15
N LEU A 190 -15.75 -2.58 -18.26
CA LEU A 190 -15.05 -2.70 -19.54
C LEU A 190 -15.33 -4.01 -20.27
N GLN A 191 -15.61 -5.10 -19.53
CA GLN A 191 -15.65 -6.46 -20.09
C GLN A 191 -17.08 -7.00 -20.28
N MET A 192 -18.07 -6.49 -19.56
CA MET A 192 -19.43 -7.03 -19.57
C MET A 192 -20.49 -5.94 -19.48
N SER A 193 -21.75 -6.33 -19.71
CA SER A 193 -22.88 -5.41 -19.63
C SER A 193 -23.02 -4.81 -18.22
N PRO A 194 -23.48 -3.55 -18.07
CA PRO A 194 -23.52 -2.87 -16.77
C PRO A 194 -24.30 -3.64 -15.68
N GLY A 195 -25.42 -4.27 -16.03
CA GLY A 195 -26.21 -5.04 -15.07
C GLY A 195 -25.46 -6.26 -14.53
N THR A 196 -24.79 -7.01 -15.40
CA THR A 196 -23.97 -8.16 -15.02
C THR A 196 -22.74 -7.72 -14.24
N ALA A 197 -22.08 -6.64 -14.68
CA ALA A 197 -20.90 -6.08 -14.02
C ALA A 197 -21.18 -5.71 -12.57
N ILE A 198 -22.27 -4.96 -12.34
CA ILE A 198 -22.67 -4.53 -10.98
C ILE A 198 -23.06 -5.74 -10.12
N GLY A 199 -23.79 -6.70 -10.68
CA GLY A 199 -24.19 -7.92 -9.95
C GLY A 199 -22.99 -8.76 -9.50
N GLN A 200 -22.05 -9.03 -10.41
CA GLN A 200 -20.82 -9.78 -10.10
C GLN A 200 -19.90 -8.99 -9.16
N TRP A 201 -19.75 -7.69 -9.38
CA TRP A 201 -18.98 -6.83 -8.50
C TRP A 201 -19.51 -6.85 -7.06
N PHE A 202 -20.83 -6.70 -6.89
CA PHE A 202 -21.43 -6.71 -5.56
C PHE A 202 -21.29 -8.06 -4.87
N TYR A 203 -21.57 -9.16 -5.58
CA TYR A 203 -21.49 -10.50 -5.00
C TYR A 203 -20.04 -10.91 -4.69
N TYR A 204 -19.15 -10.81 -5.68
CA TYR A 204 -17.79 -11.34 -5.58
C TYR A 204 -16.83 -10.37 -4.88
N ILE A 205 -16.89 -9.06 -5.17
CA ILE A 205 -15.93 -8.12 -4.56
C ILE A 205 -16.41 -7.66 -3.19
N ILE A 206 -17.64 -7.18 -3.08
CA ILE A 206 -18.15 -6.70 -1.79
C ILE A 206 -18.50 -7.89 -0.87
N GLY A 207 -19.25 -8.87 -1.39
CA GLY A 207 -19.75 -10.00 -0.61
C GLY A 207 -18.71 -11.07 -0.30
N TYR A 208 -17.84 -11.43 -1.24
CA TYR A 208 -16.80 -12.43 -1.01
C TYR A 208 -15.48 -11.78 -0.57
N GLN A 209 -14.78 -11.05 -1.45
CA GLN A 209 -13.43 -10.52 -1.17
C GLN A 209 -13.36 -9.65 0.10
N ILE A 210 -14.29 -8.70 0.29
CA ILE A 210 -14.23 -7.78 1.43
C ILE A 210 -14.82 -8.41 2.70
N LEU A 211 -16.07 -8.87 2.64
CA LEU A 211 -16.77 -9.33 3.84
C LEU A 211 -16.13 -10.58 4.43
N VAL A 212 -15.69 -11.54 3.61
CA VAL A 212 -15.02 -12.75 4.10
C VAL A 212 -13.68 -12.38 4.74
N SER A 213 -12.91 -11.46 4.14
CA SER A 213 -11.66 -10.98 4.73
C SER A 213 -11.83 -10.27 6.06
N ILE A 214 -12.88 -9.46 6.22
CA ILE A 214 -13.21 -8.83 7.50
C ILE A 214 -13.55 -9.89 8.55
N ILE A 215 -14.38 -10.88 8.20
CA ILE A 215 -14.79 -11.95 9.12
C ILE A 215 -13.58 -12.81 9.54
N ILE A 216 -12.80 -13.29 8.57
CA ILE A 216 -11.64 -14.15 8.84
C ILE A 216 -10.56 -13.37 9.60
N GLY A 217 -10.24 -12.15 9.18
CA GLY A 217 -9.27 -11.30 9.87
C GLY A 217 -9.69 -11.06 11.32
N PHE A 218 -10.96 -10.72 11.56
CA PHE A 218 -11.48 -10.51 12.92
C PHE A 218 -11.40 -11.77 13.78
N LEU A 219 -11.82 -12.92 13.26
CA LEU A 219 -11.80 -14.20 13.96
C LEU A 219 -10.37 -14.64 14.29
N ILE A 220 -9.47 -14.63 13.30
CA ILE A 220 -8.07 -15.03 13.51
C ILE A 220 -7.40 -14.09 14.51
N GLY A 221 -7.53 -12.77 14.36
CA GLY A 221 -6.95 -11.80 15.30
C GLY A 221 -7.49 -11.98 16.73
N TYR A 222 -8.79 -12.24 16.88
CA TYR A 222 -9.40 -12.49 18.18
C TYR A 222 -8.85 -13.76 18.84
N ILE A 223 -8.80 -14.87 18.10
CA ILE A 223 -8.28 -16.16 18.57
C ILE A 223 -6.79 -16.03 18.92
N ALA A 224 -6.00 -15.43 18.03
CA ALA A 224 -4.56 -15.24 18.19
C ALA A 224 -4.24 -14.45 19.47
N ARG A 225 -4.99 -13.37 19.76
CA ARG A 225 -4.84 -12.64 21.03
C ARG A 225 -5.12 -13.52 22.24
N LYS A 226 -6.23 -14.27 22.22
CA LYS A 226 -6.61 -15.13 23.37
C LYS A 226 -5.58 -16.23 23.62
N LEU A 227 -5.08 -16.85 22.55
CA LEU A 227 -4.04 -17.86 22.63
C LEU A 227 -2.72 -17.29 23.13
N LEU A 228 -2.31 -16.12 22.62
CA LEU A 228 -1.08 -15.46 23.06
C LEU A 228 -1.13 -15.10 24.54
N LYS A 229 -2.23 -14.51 24.99
CA LYS A 229 -2.43 -14.16 26.41
C LYS A 229 -2.39 -15.39 27.31
N LEU A 230 -3.04 -16.49 26.89
CA LEU A 230 -3.00 -17.75 27.62
C LEU A 230 -1.57 -18.34 27.67
N ALA A 231 -0.81 -18.23 26.57
CA ALA A 231 0.56 -18.69 26.51
C ALA A 231 1.47 -17.87 27.44
N GLU A 232 1.29 -16.57 27.49
CA GLU A 232 2.06 -15.68 28.39
C GLU A 232 1.73 -15.91 29.86
N GLU A 233 0.44 -16.00 30.22
CA GLU A 233 0.00 -16.31 31.59
C GLU A 233 0.57 -17.65 32.09
N ARG A 234 0.75 -18.61 31.17
CA ARG A 234 1.37 -19.92 31.44
C ARG A 234 2.89 -19.94 31.27
N LYS A 235 3.53 -18.80 30.96
CA LYS A 235 4.97 -18.67 30.70
C LYS A 235 5.49 -19.66 29.63
N LEU A 236 4.69 -19.88 28.58
CA LEU A 236 5.02 -20.74 27.45
C LEU A 236 5.74 -20.00 26.31
N ILE A 237 5.72 -18.67 26.35
CA ILE A 237 6.32 -17.82 25.32
C ILE A 237 7.45 -16.99 25.94
N ASP A 238 8.52 -16.83 25.19
CA ASP A 238 9.61 -15.91 25.49
C ASP A 238 9.31 -14.49 24.95
N LYS A 239 10.12 -13.51 25.35
CA LYS A 239 9.86 -12.11 25.01
C LYS A 239 10.10 -11.86 23.51
N GLU A 240 11.02 -12.60 22.91
CA GLU A 240 11.41 -12.50 21.51
C GLU A 240 10.27 -12.94 20.57
N ILE A 241 9.67 -14.12 20.79
CA ILE A 241 8.52 -14.57 20.00
C ILE A 241 7.32 -13.66 20.25
N PHE A 242 7.12 -13.17 21.48
CA PHE A 242 6.04 -12.23 21.79
C PHE A 242 6.12 -10.95 20.93
N MET A 243 7.31 -10.34 20.83
CA MET A 243 7.52 -9.12 20.06
C MET A 243 7.38 -9.32 18.55
N THR A 244 7.69 -10.51 18.04
CA THR A 244 7.61 -10.85 16.61
C THR A 244 6.23 -11.37 16.19
N PHE A 245 5.34 -11.64 17.15
CA PHE A 245 4.09 -12.36 16.92
C PHE A 245 3.19 -11.70 15.86
N ALA A 246 3.10 -10.37 15.85
CA ALA A 246 2.31 -9.62 14.87
C ALA A 246 2.80 -9.87 13.43
N ILE A 247 4.11 -9.90 13.21
CA ILE A 247 4.72 -10.12 11.88
C ILE A 247 4.44 -11.55 11.40
N VAL A 248 4.65 -12.53 12.28
CA VAL A 248 4.40 -13.94 11.95
C VAL A 248 2.91 -14.18 11.68
N LEU A 249 2.02 -13.55 12.45
CA LEU A 249 0.59 -13.61 12.24
C LEU A 249 0.19 -12.97 10.89
N ALA A 250 0.83 -11.87 10.48
CA ALA A 250 0.60 -11.25 9.18
C ALA A 250 0.94 -12.22 8.04
N LEU A 251 2.11 -12.86 8.09
CA LEU A 251 2.51 -13.85 7.07
C LEU A 251 1.58 -15.06 7.03
N PHE A 252 1.15 -15.53 8.20
CA PHE A 252 0.19 -16.64 8.29
C PHE A 252 -1.16 -16.27 7.66
N ILE A 253 -1.72 -15.11 8.00
CA ILE A 253 -2.99 -14.64 7.45
C ILE A 253 -2.88 -14.38 5.95
N MET A 254 -1.79 -13.75 5.52
CA MET A 254 -1.48 -13.52 4.11
C MET A 254 -1.58 -14.84 3.32
N GLY A 255 -0.88 -15.88 3.78
CA GLY A 255 -0.93 -17.21 3.15
C GLY A 255 -2.31 -17.88 3.26
N ALA A 256 -2.89 -17.93 4.45
CA ALA A 256 -4.16 -18.64 4.69
C ALA A 256 -5.34 -18.03 3.92
N VAL A 257 -5.45 -16.69 3.90
CA VAL A 257 -6.53 -15.97 3.22
C VAL A 257 -6.31 -15.99 1.71
N SER A 258 -5.06 -15.95 1.24
CA SER A 258 -4.73 -16.16 -0.18
C SER A 258 -5.22 -17.49 -0.70
N LEU A 259 -5.07 -18.57 0.07
CA LEU A 259 -5.52 -19.91 -0.33
C LEU A 259 -7.04 -20.02 -0.40
N ILE A 260 -7.74 -19.20 0.38
CA ILE A 260 -9.21 -19.06 0.31
C ILE A 260 -9.60 -18.20 -0.91
N GLY A 261 -8.69 -17.38 -1.43
CA GLY A 261 -8.95 -16.50 -2.57
C GLY A 261 -9.69 -15.21 -2.18
N SER A 262 -9.55 -14.76 -0.94
CA SER A 262 -10.09 -13.49 -0.43
C SER A 262 -8.97 -12.44 -0.26
N ASP A 263 -9.32 -11.18 0.03
CA ASP A 263 -8.35 -10.10 0.22
C ASP A 263 -7.56 -10.28 1.51
N ASP A 264 -6.30 -10.64 1.36
CA ASP A 264 -5.42 -11.02 2.45
C ASP A 264 -4.80 -9.81 3.18
N LEU A 265 -4.58 -8.69 2.48
CA LEU A 265 -4.08 -7.44 3.06
C LEU A 265 -5.11 -6.82 4.01
N LEU A 266 -6.38 -6.75 3.57
CA LEU A 266 -7.49 -6.31 4.41
C LEU A 266 -7.65 -7.23 5.61
N ALA A 267 -7.55 -8.55 5.42
CA ALA A 267 -7.62 -9.50 6.52
C ALA A 267 -6.49 -9.29 7.55
N CYS A 268 -5.26 -8.99 7.10
CA CYS A 268 -4.14 -8.66 7.97
C CYS A 268 -4.40 -7.38 8.79
N PHE A 269 -4.92 -6.32 8.16
CA PHE A 269 -5.26 -5.08 8.86
C PHE A 269 -6.35 -5.30 9.92
N ILE A 270 -7.44 -5.97 9.55
CA ILE A 270 -8.56 -6.27 10.47
C ILE A 270 -8.10 -7.18 11.61
N ALA A 271 -7.22 -8.15 11.32
CA ALA A 271 -6.63 -9.01 12.33
C ALA A 271 -5.77 -8.21 13.32
N GLY A 272 -4.94 -7.29 12.85
CA GLY A 272 -4.15 -6.41 13.72
C GLY A 272 -5.02 -5.62 14.70
N ASN A 273 -6.15 -5.07 14.21
CA ASN A 273 -7.06 -4.33 15.09
C ASN A 273 -7.86 -5.23 16.06
N SER A 274 -8.29 -6.40 15.60
CA SER A 274 -8.95 -7.40 16.47
C SER A 274 -8.00 -7.94 17.53
N PHE A 275 -6.73 -8.10 17.17
CA PHE A 275 -5.66 -8.56 18.04
C PHE A 275 -5.34 -7.57 19.17
N THR A 276 -5.49 -6.27 18.94
CA THR A 276 -5.31 -5.21 19.96
C THR A 276 -6.63 -4.66 20.51
N TRP A 277 -7.72 -5.41 20.38
CA TRP A 277 -9.06 -4.93 20.75
C TRP A 277 -9.22 -4.50 22.22
N ASP A 278 -8.44 -5.06 23.15
CA ASP A 278 -8.39 -4.69 24.57
C ASP A 278 -7.16 -3.85 24.95
N ASP A 279 -6.37 -3.42 23.97
CA ASP A 279 -5.15 -2.61 24.09
C ASP A 279 -3.95 -3.28 24.79
N TRP A 280 -4.14 -4.48 25.33
CA TRP A 280 -3.15 -5.18 26.15
C TRP A 280 -1.82 -5.37 25.40
N PHE A 281 -1.86 -5.99 24.22
CA PHE A 281 -0.63 -6.25 23.45
C PHE A 281 0.10 -4.96 23.08
N ARG A 282 -0.63 -3.92 22.63
CA ARG A 282 -0.03 -2.62 22.25
C ARG A 282 0.68 -1.96 23.43
N VAL A 283 0.14 -2.08 24.64
CA VAL A 283 0.75 -1.51 25.85
C VAL A 283 2.01 -2.29 26.23
N GLU A 284 1.97 -3.62 26.20
CA GLU A 284 3.14 -4.47 26.49
C GLU A 284 4.28 -4.29 25.48
N THR A 285 3.97 -3.96 24.23
CA THR A 285 4.97 -3.71 23.19
C THR A 285 5.36 -2.24 23.01
N ALA A 286 4.73 -1.29 23.73
CA ALA A 286 4.91 0.15 23.49
C ALA A 286 6.35 0.65 23.72
N GLU A 287 7.11 -0.01 24.60
CA GLU A 287 8.51 0.35 24.87
C GLU A 287 9.51 -0.34 23.93
N SER A 288 9.03 -1.23 23.06
CA SER A 288 9.85 -1.97 22.11
C SER A 288 9.89 -1.27 20.76
N TYR A 289 11.09 -0.92 20.31
CA TYR A 289 11.32 -0.42 18.96
C TYR A 289 11.36 -1.52 17.89
N PHE A 290 11.10 -2.78 18.25
CA PHE A 290 11.30 -3.91 17.34
C PHE A 290 10.44 -3.80 16.08
N GLN A 291 9.15 -3.47 16.23
CA GLN A 291 8.24 -3.29 15.08
C GLN A 291 8.68 -2.11 14.20
N ASP A 292 9.02 -0.97 14.82
CA ASP A 292 9.51 0.21 14.10
C ASP A 292 10.79 -0.07 13.29
N VAL A 293 11.70 -0.89 13.84
CA VAL A 293 12.95 -1.27 13.16
C VAL A 293 12.68 -2.18 11.96
N ILE A 294 11.77 -3.16 12.10
CA ILE A 294 11.39 -4.03 10.99
C ILE A 294 10.67 -3.22 9.89
N ASP A 295 9.71 -2.37 10.27
CA ASP A 295 9.01 -1.49 9.34
C ASP A 295 10.01 -0.60 8.58
N LEU A 296 10.97 0.00 9.28
CA LEU A 296 12.05 0.77 8.67
C LEU A 296 12.83 -0.06 7.65
N LEU A 297 13.30 -1.25 8.01
CA LEU A 297 14.10 -2.09 7.10
C LEU A 297 13.31 -2.50 5.86
N LEU A 298 12.03 -2.86 6.02
CA LEU A 298 11.14 -3.19 4.91
C LEU A 298 10.89 -1.98 4.00
N ASN A 299 10.72 -0.78 4.58
CA ASN A 299 10.57 0.48 3.84
C ASN A 299 11.83 0.76 3.00
N LEU A 300 13.01 0.65 3.60
CA LEU A 300 14.26 0.89 2.88
C LEU A 300 14.42 -0.10 1.72
N ALA A 301 14.12 -1.38 1.94
CA ALA A 301 14.22 -2.41 0.93
C ALA A 301 13.23 -2.21 -0.23
N ILE A 302 11.96 -1.92 0.07
CA ILE A 302 10.92 -1.78 -0.95
C ILE A 302 11.16 -0.56 -1.83
N PHE A 303 11.50 0.59 -1.25
CA PHE A 303 11.71 1.82 -2.03
C PHE A 303 12.97 1.78 -2.90
N VAL A 304 14.06 1.15 -2.42
CA VAL A 304 15.22 0.91 -3.30
C VAL A 304 14.83 -0.01 -4.44
N TYR A 305 14.16 -1.12 -4.16
CA TYR A 305 13.72 -2.05 -5.19
C TYR A 305 12.82 -1.36 -6.23
N LEU A 306 11.91 -0.49 -5.79
CA LEU A 306 11.04 0.26 -6.70
C LEU A 306 11.78 1.20 -7.63
N GLY A 307 12.79 1.89 -7.12
CA GLY A 307 13.65 2.72 -7.95
C GLY A 307 14.30 1.94 -9.10
N THR A 308 14.55 0.64 -8.91
CA THR A 308 15.14 -0.23 -9.93
C THR A 308 14.14 -0.75 -10.97
N VAL A 309 12.84 -0.77 -10.66
CA VAL A 309 11.80 -1.36 -11.54
C VAL A 309 10.91 -0.34 -12.27
N ILE A 310 11.06 0.97 -12.02
CA ILE A 310 10.29 2.00 -12.73
C ILE A 310 10.62 1.97 -14.24
N PRO A 311 9.61 1.85 -15.13
CA PRO A 311 9.80 1.78 -16.57
C PRO A 311 9.92 3.19 -17.18
N TRP A 312 11.04 3.88 -16.95
CA TRP A 312 11.25 5.28 -17.39
C TRP A 312 11.08 5.49 -18.90
N SER A 313 11.43 4.48 -19.69
CA SER A 313 11.27 4.49 -21.15
C SER A 313 9.80 4.60 -21.59
N SER A 314 8.87 4.10 -20.78
CA SER A 314 7.44 4.06 -21.14
C SER A 314 6.68 5.36 -20.83
N PHE A 315 7.33 6.33 -20.19
CA PHE A 315 6.68 7.60 -19.83
C PHE A 315 6.53 8.56 -21.02
N ASN A 316 7.14 8.25 -22.17
CA ASN A 316 7.11 9.08 -23.37
C ASN A 316 6.78 8.28 -24.63
N GLU A 317 5.77 7.43 -24.53
CA GLU A 317 5.23 6.65 -25.65
C GLU A 317 4.10 7.42 -26.34
N ALA A 318 4.42 8.11 -27.44
CA ALA A 318 3.47 8.91 -28.22
C ALA A 318 2.32 8.06 -28.81
N ASP A 319 2.58 6.78 -29.06
CA ASP A 319 1.58 5.82 -29.55
C ASP A 319 0.44 5.60 -28.54
N LEU A 320 0.73 5.73 -27.25
CA LEU A 320 -0.25 5.68 -26.16
C LEU A 320 -0.81 7.06 -25.80
N GLY A 321 -0.36 8.12 -26.50
CA GLY A 321 -0.72 9.50 -26.20
C GLY A 321 -0.05 10.04 -24.93
N LEU A 322 0.98 9.34 -24.45
CA LEU A 322 1.76 9.72 -23.28
C LEU A 322 2.83 10.74 -23.67
N SER A 323 3.00 11.74 -22.82
CA SER A 323 4.11 12.69 -22.90
C SER A 323 4.47 13.16 -21.50
N TYR A 324 5.74 13.51 -21.29
CA TYR A 324 6.21 13.95 -19.97
C TYR A 324 5.39 15.11 -19.39
N TRP A 325 5.07 16.12 -20.22
CA TRP A 325 4.31 17.28 -19.74
C TRP A 325 2.87 16.90 -19.35
N ARG A 326 2.21 15.99 -20.07
CA ARG A 326 0.86 15.51 -19.73
C ARG A 326 0.87 14.80 -18.39
N LEU A 327 1.85 13.91 -18.18
CA LEU A 327 2.00 13.19 -16.91
C LEU A 327 2.27 14.14 -15.74
N ILE A 328 3.10 15.17 -15.93
CA ILE A 328 3.34 16.21 -14.91
C ILE A 328 2.06 16.97 -14.59
N VAL A 329 1.30 17.41 -15.60
CA VAL A 329 0.03 18.13 -15.39
C VAL A 329 -0.99 17.23 -14.69
N VAL A 330 -1.13 15.97 -15.10
CA VAL A 330 -1.98 14.98 -14.43
C VAL A 330 -1.58 14.82 -12.96
N ALA A 331 -0.28 14.68 -12.68
CA ALA A 331 0.22 14.56 -11.31
C ALA A 331 -0.13 15.80 -10.47
N ILE A 332 0.03 17.01 -11.02
CA ILE A 332 -0.34 18.26 -10.33
C ILE A 332 -1.85 18.30 -10.06
N LEU A 333 -2.68 17.98 -11.05
CA LEU A 333 -4.14 17.96 -10.89
C LEU A 333 -4.57 16.96 -9.82
N ILE A 334 -4.00 15.75 -9.83
CA ILE A 334 -4.27 14.73 -8.83
C ILE A 334 -3.84 15.21 -7.44
N LEU A 335 -2.64 15.77 -7.29
CA LEU A 335 -2.16 16.24 -5.98
C LEU A 335 -3.03 17.36 -5.40
N LEU A 336 -3.52 18.27 -6.25
CA LEU A 336 -4.32 19.42 -5.82
C LEU A 336 -5.79 19.06 -5.55
N PHE A 337 -6.41 18.28 -6.44
CA PHE A 337 -7.88 18.13 -6.46
C PHE A 337 -8.39 16.79 -5.93
N ARG A 338 -7.55 15.74 -5.92
CA ARG A 338 -8.00 14.40 -5.53
C ARG A 338 -8.55 14.38 -4.11
N ARG A 339 -7.87 15.02 -3.15
CA ARG A 339 -8.16 14.81 -1.72
C ARG A 339 -8.51 16.07 -0.93
N LEU A 340 -7.70 17.12 -1.02
CA LEU A 340 -7.87 18.33 -0.21
C LEU A 340 -9.28 18.95 -0.33
N PRO A 341 -9.87 19.11 -1.54
CA PRO A 341 -11.19 19.73 -1.66
C PRO A 341 -12.29 18.95 -0.93
N ILE A 342 -12.33 17.63 -1.07
CA ILE A 342 -13.40 16.80 -0.51
C ILE A 342 -13.27 16.63 1.00
N VAL A 343 -12.04 16.48 1.52
CA VAL A 343 -11.81 16.42 2.97
C VAL A 343 -12.23 17.74 3.64
N MET A 344 -11.94 18.88 3.00
CA MET A 344 -12.37 20.19 3.50
C MET A 344 -13.89 20.39 3.39
N ALA A 345 -14.52 19.90 2.32
CA ALA A 345 -15.97 19.94 2.15
C ALA A 345 -16.70 19.09 3.20
N LEU A 346 -16.17 17.91 3.52
CA LEU A 346 -16.76 16.97 4.47
C LEU A 346 -16.25 17.12 5.90
N LEU A 347 -15.35 18.09 6.18
CA LEU A 347 -14.71 18.29 7.48
C LEU A 347 -15.69 18.31 8.65
N LYS A 348 -16.84 18.98 8.50
CA LYS A 348 -17.86 19.08 9.55
C LYS A 348 -18.50 17.73 9.91
N VAL A 349 -18.45 16.77 9.01
CA VAL A 349 -19.10 15.46 9.16
C VAL A 349 -18.12 14.42 9.66
N ILE A 350 -16.80 14.66 9.57
CA ILE A 350 -15.71 13.78 10.03
C ILE A 350 -15.36 14.13 11.49
N PRO A 351 -15.88 13.40 12.49
CA PRO A 351 -15.71 13.77 13.90
C PRO A 351 -14.26 13.72 14.39
N ALA A 352 -13.42 12.87 13.79
CA ALA A 352 -12.01 12.77 14.10
C ALA A 352 -11.23 14.06 13.79
N LEU A 353 -11.65 14.87 12.82
CA LEU A 353 -10.94 16.09 12.42
C LEU A 353 -11.65 17.31 13.00
N LYS A 354 -11.07 17.93 14.02
CA LYS A 354 -11.74 18.97 14.83
C LYS A 354 -11.55 20.38 14.28
N THR A 355 -10.40 20.64 13.67
CA THR A 355 -10.05 22.00 13.22
C THR A 355 -9.80 22.05 11.71
N ARG A 356 -9.93 23.24 11.12
CA ARG A 356 -9.58 23.45 9.71
C ARG A 356 -8.11 23.15 9.41
N ARG A 357 -7.21 23.37 10.37
CA ARG A 357 -5.78 23.03 10.23
C ARG A 357 -5.59 21.52 10.13
N GLU A 358 -6.29 20.76 10.97
CA GLU A 358 -6.31 19.29 10.89
C GLU A 358 -6.92 18.80 9.58
N GLY A 359 -8.00 19.44 9.11
CA GLY A 359 -8.61 19.15 7.82
C GLY A 359 -7.69 19.41 6.63
N ILE A 360 -6.97 20.54 6.62
CA ILE A 360 -5.98 20.84 5.57
C ILE A 360 -4.82 19.85 5.64
N PHE A 361 -4.32 19.56 6.84
CA PHE A 361 -3.26 18.58 7.05
C PHE A 361 -3.67 17.20 6.53
N ALA A 362 -4.80 16.67 6.97
CA ALA A 362 -5.32 15.38 6.50
C ALA A 362 -5.63 15.40 5.00
N GLY A 363 -6.21 16.49 4.48
CA GLY A 363 -6.51 16.62 3.05
C GLY A 363 -5.28 16.66 2.15
N TRP A 364 -4.19 17.26 2.61
CA TRP A 364 -2.91 17.33 1.89
C TRP A 364 -2.10 16.03 2.03
N PHE A 365 -2.05 15.44 3.23
CA PHE A 365 -1.23 14.27 3.54
C PHE A 365 -1.93 12.96 3.24
N GLY A 366 -2.12 12.68 1.95
CA GLY A 366 -2.60 11.39 1.42
C GLY A 366 -1.63 10.83 0.40
N PRO A 367 -0.44 10.37 0.83
CA PRO A 367 0.58 9.93 -0.10
C PRO A 367 0.07 8.77 -0.95
N ILE A 368 0.38 8.84 -2.25
CA ILE A 368 0.17 7.73 -3.18
C ILE A 368 1.42 6.86 -3.06
N GLY A 369 1.24 5.63 -2.64
CA GLY A 369 2.32 4.66 -2.58
C GLY A 369 1.94 3.38 -3.31
N LEU A 370 2.37 2.27 -2.74
CA LEU A 370 2.58 1.05 -3.49
C LEU A 370 1.44 0.10 -3.26
N GLN A 371 0.49 0.12 -4.18
CA GLN A 371 -0.48 -0.97 -4.20
C GLN A 371 0.08 -2.14 -5.01
N SER A 372 -0.05 -3.36 -4.48
CA SER A 372 0.26 -4.59 -5.21
C SER A 372 -0.46 -4.66 -6.58
N SER A 373 -1.64 -4.05 -6.68
CA SER A 373 -2.42 -3.84 -7.91
C SER A 373 -1.81 -2.80 -8.87
N MET A 374 -1.22 -1.72 -8.35
CA MET A 374 -0.59 -0.63 -9.13
C MET A 374 0.56 -1.16 -9.99
N LEU A 375 1.28 -2.18 -9.51
CA LEU A 375 2.45 -2.68 -10.22
C LEU A 375 2.10 -3.67 -11.35
N LYS A 376 1.04 -4.47 -11.18
CA LYS A 376 0.45 -5.27 -12.27
C LYS A 376 -0.10 -4.35 -13.38
N LEU A 377 -0.66 -3.20 -13.01
CA LEU A 377 -1.22 -2.23 -13.96
C LEU A 377 -0.14 -1.43 -14.72
N LEU A 378 0.92 -1.01 -14.05
CA LEU A 378 2.00 -0.22 -14.66
C LEU A 378 2.77 -0.94 -15.77
N LYS A 379 2.95 -2.26 -15.69
CA LYS A 379 3.75 -3.02 -16.67
C LYS A 379 2.93 -3.86 -17.64
N THR A 380 1.83 -4.46 -17.19
CA THR A 380 1.07 -5.41 -18.03
C THR A 380 -0.03 -4.73 -18.87
N ILE A 381 -0.52 -3.56 -18.45
CA ILE A 381 -1.81 -3.03 -18.95
C ILE A 381 -1.65 -1.95 -20.02
N PHE A 382 -0.63 -1.09 -19.97
CA PHE A 382 -0.49 -0.01 -20.96
C PHE A 382 -0.24 -0.49 -22.42
N PRO A 383 0.60 -1.52 -22.68
CA PRO A 383 0.81 -2.01 -24.06
C PRO A 383 -0.09 -3.18 -24.45
N LYS A 384 -0.40 -4.07 -23.49
CA LYS A 384 -0.97 -5.40 -23.77
C LYS A 384 -2.49 -5.41 -23.84
N LEU A 385 -3.20 -4.50 -23.17
CA LEU A 385 -4.66 -4.40 -23.30
C LEU A 385 -5.08 -3.89 -24.68
N ILE A 386 -4.34 -2.97 -25.30
CA ILE A 386 -4.64 -2.54 -26.68
C ILE A 386 -4.48 -3.71 -27.67
N GLN A 387 -3.48 -4.58 -27.47
CA GLN A 387 -3.28 -5.78 -28.30
C GLN A 387 -4.31 -6.87 -28.03
N ILE A 388 -4.62 -7.14 -26.76
CA ILE A 388 -5.56 -8.22 -26.36
C ILE A 388 -7.03 -7.81 -26.63
N MET A 389 -7.37 -6.52 -26.58
CA MET A 389 -8.70 -6.03 -26.96
C MET A 389 -8.97 -6.10 -28.48
N LEU A 390 -7.93 -6.31 -29.31
CA LEU A 390 -8.09 -6.57 -30.75
C LEU A 390 -8.21 -8.07 -31.09
N THR A 391 -7.90 -8.98 -30.16
CA THR A 391 -7.93 -10.43 -30.38
C THR A 391 -8.54 -11.16 -29.19
N GLN A 392 -9.85 -11.39 -29.28
CA GLN A 392 -10.72 -12.37 -28.60
C GLN A 392 -10.44 -12.85 -27.15
N GLU A 393 -11.52 -12.74 -26.37
CA GLU A 393 -12.06 -13.49 -25.22
C GLU A 393 -11.23 -14.60 -24.51
N ASN A 394 -11.42 -14.63 -23.18
CA ASN A 394 -11.23 -15.75 -22.22
C ASN A 394 -9.91 -15.99 -21.46
N LEU A 395 -8.79 -15.32 -21.74
CA LEU A 395 -7.53 -15.66 -21.03
C LEU A 395 -7.27 -14.90 -19.72
N LEU A 396 -7.87 -13.72 -19.51
CA LEU A 396 -7.66 -12.93 -18.29
C LEU A 396 -8.37 -13.56 -17.07
N PHE A 397 -9.51 -14.22 -17.28
CA PHE A 397 -10.28 -14.86 -16.21
C PHE A 397 -9.53 -16.03 -15.58
N GLN A 398 -8.82 -16.86 -16.36
CA GLN A 398 -8.03 -17.96 -15.80
C GLN A 398 -6.77 -17.47 -15.06
N SER A 399 -6.11 -16.42 -15.54
CA SER A 399 -4.88 -15.90 -14.90
C SER A 399 -5.10 -15.07 -13.62
N LEU A 400 -6.32 -14.56 -13.41
CA LEU A 400 -6.71 -13.83 -12.20
C LEU A 400 -7.28 -14.76 -11.11
N PHE A 401 -7.74 -15.95 -11.48
CA PHE A 401 -8.42 -16.91 -10.59
C PHE A 401 -7.71 -18.25 -10.44
N SER A 402 -6.62 -18.51 -11.15
CA SER A 402 -5.70 -19.60 -10.80
C SER A 402 -4.84 -19.14 -9.62
N LEU A 403 -5.36 -19.46 -8.42
CA LEU A 403 -4.71 -19.44 -7.11
C LEU A 403 -3.19 -19.62 -7.15
#